data_AF-A0A0T6BSB6-F1
#
_entry.id   AF-A0A0T6BSB6-F1
#
_cell.length_a   1.000
_cell.length_b   1.000
_cell.length_c   1.000
_cell.angle_alpha   90.00
_cell.angle_beta   90.00
_cell.angle_gamma   90.00
#
_symmetry.space_group_name_H-M   'P 1'
#
loop_
_entity.id
_entity.type
_entity.pdbx_description
1 polymer ?
#
loop_
_entity_poly.entity_id
_entity_poly.type
_entity_poly.pdbx_seq_one_letter_code
_entity_poly.pdbx_strand_id
1 'polypeptide(L)'
;MKKAIATIVILLLVAVIAGCQSESWDRTAKDIESSHNGLNRTATVYDQNGNKIKTYKGKFDVEVNDYGNKVKFDLDGKRIIINNAVVIVEEN
;
A
#
# COMPACT_ATOMS: atom_id res chain seq x y z
N MET A 1 -32.56 31.15 8.16
CA MET A 1 -32.68 30.64 6.77
C MET A 1 -31.32 30.51 6.09
N LYS A 2 -30.54 31.59 5.91
CA LYS A 2 -29.22 31.54 5.23
C LYS A 2 -28.20 30.57 5.85
N LYS A 3 -28.14 30.49 7.18
CA LYS A 3 -27.24 29.56 7.90
C LYS A 3 -27.62 28.08 7.70
N ALA A 4 -28.91 27.76 7.68
CA ALA A 4 -29.40 26.39 7.43
C ALA A 4 -29.13 25.95 6.00
N ILE A 5 -29.29 26.85 5.02
CA ILE A 5 -28.96 26.58 3.61
C ILE A 5 -27.44 26.34 3.46
N ALA A 6 -26.61 27.14 4.11
CA ALA A 6 -25.15 26.93 4.10
C ALA A 6 -24.76 25.58 4.71
N THR A 7 -25.38 25.18 5.83
CA THR A 7 -25.14 23.87 6.45
C THR A 7 -25.55 22.72 5.53
N ILE A 8 -26.69 22.83 4.86
CA ILE A 8 -27.18 21.81 3.91
C ILE A 8 -26.25 21.70 2.69
N VAL A 9 -25.76 22.83 2.17
CA VAL A 9 -24.79 22.85 1.06
C VAL A 9 -23.48 22.18 1.45
N ILE A 10 -22.97 22.45 2.66
CA ILE A 10 -21.76 21.80 3.18
C ILE A 10 -21.96 20.29 3.35
N LEU A 11 -23.10 19.86 3.90
CA LEU A 11 -23.43 18.44 4.06
C LEU A 11 -23.56 17.72 2.72
N LEU A 12 -24.16 18.36 1.71
CA LEU A 12 -24.24 17.82 0.35
C LEU A 12 -22.87 17.71 -0.32
N LEU A 13 -22.00 18.71 -0.12
CA LEU A 13 -20.62 18.65 -0.60
C LEU A 13 -19.87 17.48 0.04
N VAL A 14 -19.93 17.31 1.36
CA VAL A 14 -19.32 16.18 2.09
C VAL A 14 -19.87 14.83 1.62
N ALA A 15 -21.18 14.74 1.32
CA ALA A 15 -21.79 13.53 0.79
C ALA A 15 -21.33 13.19 -0.64
N VAL A 16 -21.05 14.18 -1.49
CA VAL A 16 -20.52 13.96 -2.86
C VAL A 16 -19.08 13.45 -2.82
N ILE A 17 -18.24 13.95 -1.91
CA ILE A 17 -16.86 13.43 -1.72
C ILE A 17 -16.85 12.06 -1.03
N ALA A 18 -17.81 11.76 -0.15
CA ALA A 18 -17.96 10.43 0.44
C ALA A 18 -18.55 9.39 -0.56
N GLY A 19 -19.36 9.84 -1.52
CA GLY A 19 -19.93 8.99 -2.58
C GLY A 19 -18.95 8.66 -3.70
N CYS A 20 -17.91 9.47 -3.88
CA CYS A 20 -16.76 9.15 -4.73
C CYS A 20 -15.73 8.34 -3.93
N GLN A 21 -16.09 7.11 -3.53
CA GLN A 21 -15.10 6.11 -3.13
C GLN A 21 -14.29 5.73 -4.38
N SER A 22 -13.40 6.62 -4.77
CA SER A 22 -12.46 6.38 -5.86
C SER A 22 -11.34 5.54 -5.28
N GLU A 23 -10.98 4.43 -5.93
CA GLU A 23 -9.89 3.55 -5.48
C GLU A 23 -8.55 4.28 -5.32
N SER A 24 -8.44 5.48 -5.90
CA SER A 24 -7.32 6.39 -5.70
C SER A 24 -7.18 6.88 -4.26
N TRP A 25 -8.29 7.13 -3.55
CA TRP A 25 -8.25 7.64 -2.19
C TRP A 25 -7.85 6.54 -1.21
N ASP A 26 -8.39 5.34 -1.41
CA ASP A 26 -8.02 4.15 -0.64
C ASP A 26 -6.54 3.82 -0.85
N ARG A 27 -6.03 3.95 -2.08
CA ARG A 27 -4.62 3.77 -2.39
C ARG A 27 -3.74 4.80 -1.66
N THR A 28 -4.07 6.09 -1.76
CA THR A 28 -3.29 7.14 -1.07
C THR A 28 -3.28 6.93 0.44
N ALA A 29 -4.42 6.56 1.03
CA ALA A 29 -4.50 6.25 2.45
C ALA A 29 -3.59 5.05 2.83
N LYS A 30 -3.60 4.00 2.02
CA LYS A 30 -2.71 2.84 2.19
C LYS A 30 -1.23 3.19 2.01
N ASP A 31 -0.89 4.05 1.06
CA ASP A 31 0.50 4.49 0.86
C ASP A 31 1.01 5.25 2.09
N ILE A 32 0.17 6.13 2.66
CA ILE A 32 0.47 6.84 3.92
C ILE A 32 0.63 5.83 5.06
N GLU A 33 -0.30 4.89 5.23
CA GLU A 33 -0.22 3.89 6.30
C GLU A 33 1.03 3.00 6.16
N SER A 34 1.31 2.52 4.94
CA SER A 34 2.47 1.70 4.61
C SER A 34 3.77 2.41 4.99
N SER A 35 3.92 3.69 4.61
CA SER A 35 5.14 4.44 4.90
C SER A 35 5.40 4.66 6.39
N HIS A 36 4.36 4.79 7.22
CA HIS A 36 4.52 5.08 8.65
C HIS A 36 4.58 3.82 9.52
N ASN A 37 3.79 2.80 9.19
CA ASN A 37 3.58 1.64 10.05
C ASN A 37 3.80 0.30 9.34
N GLY A 38 4.00 0.30 8.02
CA GLY A 38 3.89 -0.89 7.17
C GLY A 38 2.46 -1.41 7.04
N LEU A 39 2.25 -2.36 6.15
CA LEU A 39 0.98 -3.12 6.05
C LEU A 39 1.23 -4.60 6.27
N ASN A 40 0.20 -5.34 6.69
CA ASN A 40 0.26 -6.79 6.79
C ASN A 40 0.33 -7.37 5.39
N ARG A 41 1.50 -7.92 5.03
CA ARG A 41 1.77 -8.41 3.68
C ARG A 41 2.45 -9.76 3.70
N THR A 42 2.31 -10.46 2.59
CA THR A 42 3.06 -11.66 2.23
C THR A 42 3.91 -11.34 1.02
N ALA A 43 5.24 -11.38 1.15
CA ALA A 43 6.16 -11.24 0.03
C ALA A 43 6.73 -12.62 -0.34
N THR A 44 6.47 -13.08 -1.57
CA THR A 44 7.01 -14.34 -2.09
C THR A 44 8.00 -14.08 -3.20
N VAL A 45 9.21 -14.63 -3.04
CA VAL A 45 10.32 -14.52 -3.98
C VAL A 45 10.36 -15.78 -4.83
N TYR A 46 10.48 -15.59 -6.13
CA TYR A 46 10.57 -16.65 -7.13
C TYR A 46 11.86 -16.55 -7.93
N ASP A 47 12.33 -17.69 -8.43
CA ASP A 47 13.36 -17.72 -9.46
C ASP A 47 12.79 -17.31 -10.82
N GLN A 48 13.65 -17.23 -11.83
CA GLN A 48 13.26 -16.83 -13.18
C GLN A 48 12.40 -17.89 -13.91
N ASN A 49 12.32 -19.11 -13.37
CA ASN A 49 11.47 -20.18 -13.88
C ASN A 49 10.11 -20.23 -13.18
N GLY A 50 9.84 -19.33 -12.22
CA GLY A 50 8.62 -19.30 -11.42
C GLY A 50 8.63 -20.24 -10.21
N ASN A 51 9.76 -20.84 -9.86
CA ASN A 51 9.87 -21.66 -8.65
C ASN A 51 9.98 -20.79 -7.41
N LYS A 52 9.25 -21.13 -6.37
CA LYS A 52 9.28 -20.42 -5.09
C LYS A 52 10.63 -20.63 -4.40
N ILE A 53 11.30 -19.53 -4.07
CA ILE A 53 12.54 -19.52 -3.29
C ILE A 53 12.23 -19.34 -1.81
N LYS A 54 11.43 -18.31 -1.47
CA LYS A 54 11.17 -17.93 -0.08
C LYS A 54 9.90 -17.10 0.07
N THR A 55 9.26 -17.19 1.22
CA THR A 55 8.13 -16.34 1.61
C THR A 55 8.45 -15.61 2.91
N TYR A 56 8.08 -14.33 2.95
CA TYR A 56 8.13 -13.46 4.11
C TYR A 56 6.70 -13.04 4.46
N LYS A 57 6.36 -13.05 5.75
CA LYS A 57 5.05 -12.64 6.25
C LYS A 57 5.24 -11.72 7.43
N GLY A 58 4.47 -10.65 7.47
CA GLY A 58 4.48 -9.71 8.59
C GLY A 58 4.00 -8.34 8.19
N LYS A 59 4.24 -7.36 9.06
CA LYS A 59 3.90 -5.96 8.81
C LYS A 59 5.14 -5.22 8.32
N PHE A 60 5.14 -4.76 7.08
CA PHE A 60 6.29 -4.07 6.49
C PHE A 60 5.88 -3.13 5.36
N ASP A 61 6.70 -2.10 5.15
CA ASP A 61 6.68 -1.22 3.99
C ASP A 61 7.58 -1.79 2.88
N VAL A 62 7.21 -1.60 1.61
CA VAL A 62 7.96 -2.12 0.48
C VAL A 62 8.46 -0.98 -0.39
N GLU A 63 9.77 -0.88 -0.52
CA GLU A 63 10.42 0.04 -1.44
C GLU A 63 10.92 -0.71 -2.67
N VAL A 64 10.58 -0.20 -3.85
CA VAL A 64 11.12 -0.65 -5.13
C VAL A 64 11.92 0.50 -5.72
N ASN A 65 13.07 0.21 -6.32
CA ASN A 65 13.84 1.24 -7.02
C ASN A 65 13.25 1.58 -8.40
N ASP A 66 13.67 2.70 -8.97
CA ASP A 66 13.19 3.19 -10.28
C ASP A 66 13.41 2.19 -11.43
N TYR A 67 14.41 1.32 -11.31
CA TYR A 67 14.73 0.30 -12.32
C TYR A 67 13.92 -1.00 -12.15
N GLY A 68 13.11 -1.12 -11.09
CA GLY A 68 12.26 -2.30 -10.83
C GLY A 68 13.03 -3.57 -10.49
N ASN A 69 14.35 -3.51 -10.32
CA ASN A 69 15.21 -4.68 -10.15
C ASN A 69 15.68 -4.89 -8.70
N LYS A 70 15.25 -4.02 -7.77
CA LYS A 70 15.56 -4.13 -6.35
C LYS A 70 14.31 -3.91 -5.53
N VAL A 71 13.99 -4.87 -4.67
CA VAL A 71 12.95 -4.78 -3.64
C VAL A 71 13.62 -4.75 -2.26
N LYS A 72 13.20 -3.83 -1.40
CA LYS A 72 13.74 -3.64 -0.05
C LYS A 72 12.59 -3.46 0.96
N PHE A 73 12.69 -4.16 2.08
CA PHE A 73 11.77 -4.00 3.21
C PHE A 73 12.47 -4.43 4.51
N ASP A 74 11.98 -3.91 5.64
CA ASP A 74 12.45 -4.27 6.97
C ASP A 74 11.40 -5.17 7.66
N LEU A 75 11.85 -6.30 8.22
CA LEU A 75 11.00 -7.26 8.94
C LEU A 75 11.74 -7.74 10.19
N ASP A 76 11.08 -7.69 11.34
CA ASP A 76 11.62 -8.13 12.64
C ASP A 76 13.02 -7.54 12.96
N GLY A 77 13.20 -6.25 12.67
CA GLY A 77 14.47 -5.53 12.89
C GLY A 77 15.59 -5.89 11.91
N LYS A 78 15.31 -6.69 10.87
CA LYS A 78 16.27 -7.05 9.82
C LYS A 78 15.87 -6.45 8.49
N ARG A 79 16.86 -5.95 7.76
CA ARG A 79 16.67 -5.46 6.39
C ARG A 79 16.81 -6.60 5.39
N ILE A 80 15.79 -6.75 4.55
CA ILE A 80 15.78 -7.67 3.42
C ILE A 80 15.99 -6.84 2.14
N ILE A 81 16.94 -7.27 1.31
CA ILE A 81 17.20 -6.69 -0.01
C ILE A 81 17.24 -7.84 -1.01
N ILE A 82 16.42 -7.75 -2.04
CA ILE A 82 16.32 -8.75 -3.11
C ILE A 82 16.63 -8.03 -4.42
N ASN A 83 17.65 -8.50 -5.14
CA ASN A 83 18.06 -7.97 -6.43
C ASN A 83 17.76 -8.99 -7.54
N ASN A 84 17.21 -8.51 -8.66
CA ASN A 84 17.01 -9.27 -9.89
C ASN A 84 16.21 -10.58 -9.72
N ALA A 85 15.20 -10.58 -8.83
CA ALA A 85 14.28 -11.71 -8.64
C ALA A 85 12.83 -11.25 -8.78
N VAL A 86 11.95 -12.18 -9.15
CA VAL A 86 10.52 -11.92 -9.18
C VAL A 86 9.99 -11.93 -7.74
N VAL A 87 9.32 -10.85 -7.35
CA VAL A 87 8.71 -10.72 -6.02
C VAL A 87 7.24 -10.36 -6.18
N ILE A 88 6.37 -11.20 -5.63
CA ILE A 88 4.93 -10.91 -5.52
C ILE A 88 4.66 -10.49 -4.08
N VAL A 89 4.04 -9.34 -3.90
CA VAL A 89 3.65 -8.81 -2.58
C VAL A 89 2.13 -8.68 -2.54
N GLU A 90 1.51 -9.37 -1.60
CA GLU A 90 0.06 -9.38 -1.38
C GLU A 90 -0.25 -8.80 0.00
N GLU A 91 -1.24 -7.91 0.10
CA GLU A 91 -1.79 -7.45 1.38
C GLU A 91 -2.78 -8.51 1.91
N ASN A 92 -2.72 -8.80 3.22
CA ASN A 92 -3.56 -9.81 3.89
C ASN A 92 -4.76 -9.17 4.60
#